data_AF-A0A7C8ZKE3-F1
#
_entry.id   AF-A0A7C8ZKE3-F1
#
_cell.length_a   1.000
_cell.length_b   1.000
_cell.length_c   1.000
_cell.angle_alpha   90.00
_cell.angle_beta   90.00
_cell.angle_gamma   90.00
#
_symmetry.space_group_name_H-M   'P 1'
#
loop_
_entity.id
_entity.type
_entity.pdbx_description
1 polymer ?
#
loop_
_entity_poly.entity_id
_entity_poly.type
_entity_poly.pdbx_seq_one_letter_code
_entity_poly.pdbx_strand_id
1 'polypeptide(L)'
;AEDERNEKLADYSNKDHSLRMSSKPSEKSESDARHDKNEKFVWPWKGIIANIPVQKKGNKYVGESGSKLRDELARKGFNPLKVIPLWTHQGHSGYAVVDFNKDFVGFGNAMSFEKSFASDCRGKLDWHRDRSHGDKLYGWLAREDDYYSSGIVGNHLRDNGDLKSIADLEFEDKR
;
A
#
# COMPACT_ATOMS: atom_id res chain seq x y z
N ALA A 1 -35.79 -40.51 -66.39
CA ALA A 1 -35.38 -39.61 -67.47
C ALA A 1 -35.63 -38.21 -66.94
N GLU A 2 -34.77 -37.70 -66.06
CA GLU A 2 -33.43 -37.13 -66.35
C GLU A 2 -33.47 -36.03 -67.41
N ASP A 3 -32.69 -34.99 -67.12
CA ASP A 3 -32.43 -33.75 -67.86
C ASP A 3 -33.46 -32.62 -67.65
N GLU A 4 -33.12 -31.41 -67.21
CA GLU A 4 -31.84 -30.79 -66.85
C GLU A 4 -32.10 -29.33 -66.41
N ARG A 5 -31.12 -28.72 -65.74
CA ARG A 5 -30.78 -27.27 -65.71
C ARG A 5 -31.47 -26.31 -64.71
N ASN A 6 -30.83 -26.21 -63.54
CA ASN A 6 -30.01 -25.05 -63.08
C ASN A 6 -30.62 -23.63 -63.16
N GLU A 7 -30.93 -23.01 -62.00
CA GLU A 7 -30.49 -21.64 -61.64
C GLU A 7 -31.11 -21.11 -60.32
N LYS A 8 -30.31 -20.31 -59.60
CA LYS A 8 -30.60 -19.38 -58.46
C LYS A 8 -30.41 -19.97 -57.06
N LEU A 9 -29.24 -19.77 -56.43
CA LEU A 9 -28.69 -18.55 -55.80
C LEU A 9 -29.35 -18.18 -54.47
N ALA A 10 -28.51 -18.13 -53.43
CA ALA A 10 -28.58 -17.29 -52.24
C ALA A 10 -29.70 -17.63 -51.23
N ASP A 11 -29.52 -17.56 -49.92
CA ASP A 11 -28.39 -17.22 -49.08
C ASP A 11 -28.67 -17.86 -47.71
N TYR A 12 -27.61 -18.24 -47.02
CA TYR A 12 -27.67 -18.81 -45.69
C TYR A 12 -27.83 -17.69 -44.64
N SER A 13 -28.55 -18.02 -43.57
CA SER A 13 -28.40 -17.43 -42.22
C SER A 13 -29.00 -16.04 -41.97
N ASN A 14 -30.07 -16.01 -41.17
CA ASN A 14 -30.16 -15.16 -39.97
C ASN A 14 -31.31 -15.65 -39.08
N LYS A 15 -31.00 -16.19 -37.90
CA LYS A 15 -31.95 -16.37 -36.81
C LYS A 15 -31.47 -15.49 -35.65
N ASP A 16 -32.22 -14.41 -35.45
CA ASP A 16 -32.04 -13.42 -34.40
C ASP A 16 -32.00 -14.07 -33.01
N HIS A 17 -30.87 -13.90 -32.31
CA HIS A 17 -30.76 -14.16 -30.89
C HIS A 17 -30.95 -12.83 -30.14
N SER A 18 -32.15 -12.61 -29.63
CA SER A 18 -32.51 -11.51 -28.75
C SER A 18 -31.74 -11.62 -27.41
N LEU A 19 -30.76 -10.73 -27.20
CA LEU A 19 -30.08 -10.52 -25.92
C LEU A 19 -30.89 -9.55 -25.06
N ARG A 20 -31.68 -10.08 -24.13
CA ARG A 20 -32.29 -9.30 -23.05
C ARG A 20 -31.26 -9.11 -21.92
N MET A 21 -30.44 -8.07 -22.03
CA MET A 21 -29.59 -7.61 -20.93
C MET A 21 -30.48 -6.94 -19.88
N SER A 22 -30.79 -7.66 -18.80
CA SER A 22 -31.36 -7.08 -17.59
C SER A 22 -30.22 -6.56 -16.73
N SER A 23 -29.95 -5.26 -16.81
CA SER A 23 -29.02 -4.56 -15.92
C SER A 23 -29.64 -4.42 -14.53
N LYS A 24 -29.14 -5.19 -13.57
CA LYS A 24 -29.34 -4.89 -12.14
C LYS A 24 -28.50 -3.65 -11.78
N PRO A 25 -29.01 -2.70 -10.98
CA PRO A 25 -28.19 -1.63 -10.44
C PRO A 25 -27.14 -2.25 -9.52
N SER A 26 -25.85 -2.02 -9.79
CA SER A 26 -24.81 -2.39 -8.82
C SER A 26 -24.97 -1.49 -7.60
N GLU A 27 -25.42 -2.07 -6.50
CA GLU A 27 -25.25 -1.48 -5.18
C GLU A 27 -23.77 -1.13 -5.03
N LYS A 28 -23.49 0.16 -4.86
CA LYS A 28 -22.19 0.63 -4.39
C LYS A 28 -21.88 -0.16 -3.11
N SER A 29 -20.89 -1.03 -3.19
CA SER A 29 -20.36 -1.73 -2.03
C SER A 29 -19.85 -0.69 -1.04
N GLU A 30 -20.55 -0.53 0.09
CA GLU A 30 -20.07 0.15 1.29
C GLU A 30 -18.94 -0.64 1.97
N SER A 31 -17.95 -1.10 1.20
CA SER A 31 -16.83 -1.91 1.71
C SER A 31 -15.56 -1.10 2.00
N ASP A 32 -15.53 0.20 1.69
CA ASP A 32 -14.28 0.99 1.75
C ASP A 32 -14.00 1.69 3.09
N ALA A 33 -14.77 1.44 4.16
CA ALA A 33 -14.55 2.17 5.43
C ALA A 33 -14.84 1.41 6.72
N ARG A 34 -14.91 0.08 6.70
CA ARG A 34 -14.85 -0.69 7.95
C ARG A 34 -13.42 -1.16 8.11
N HIS A 35 -12.58 -0.35 8.76
CA HIS A 35 -11.34 -0.88 9.32
C HIS A 35 -11.76 -2.06 10.17
N ASP A 36 -11.27 -3.26 9.82
CA ASP A 36 -11.52 -4.42 10.63
C ASP A 36 -10.99 -4.08 12.01
N LYS A 37 -11.86 -4.06 13.02
CA LYS A 37 -11.43 -3.72 14.39
C LYS A 37 -10.40 -4.71 14.92
N ASN A 38 -10.24 -5.86 14.24
CA ASN A 38 -9.23 -6.86 14.51
C ASN A 38 -7.94 -6.65 13.71
N GLU A 39 -7.90 -5.69 12.78
CA GLU A 39 -6.70 -5.31 12.05
C GLU A 39 -5.65 -4.83 13.04
N LYS A 40 -4.47 -5.44 12.98
CA LYS A 40 -3.35 -5.11 13.85
C LYS A 40 -2.35 -4.22 13.14
N PHE A 41 -1.97 -3.17 13.84
CA PHE A 41 -0.94 -2.24 13.43
C PHE A 41 0.26 -2.38 14.36
N VAL A 42 1.42 -1.96 13.89
CA VAL A 42 2.60 -1.83 14.76
C VAL A 42 2.42 -0.60 15.66
N TRP A 43 2.51 -0.81 16.96
CA TRP A 43 2.34 0.18 18.02
C TRP A 43 3.67 0.45 18.75
N PRO A 44 4.04 1.72 19.03
CA PRO A 44 3.40 2.95 18.57
C PRO A 44 3.36 3.06 17.04
N TRP A 45 2.39 3.79 16.48
CA TRP A 45 2.10 3.78 15.04
C TRP A 45 3.35 4.02 14.17
N LYS A 46 3.62 3.07 13.27
CA LYS A 46 4.78 3.11 12.37
C LYS A 46 4.37 3.13 10.91
N GLY A 47 4.82 4.15 10.17
CA GLY A 47 4.81 4.14 8.71
C GLY A 47 6.07 3.49 8.15
N ILE A 48 5.98 2.94 6.94
CA ILE A 48 7.12 2.44 6.17
C ILE A 48 7.26 3.32 4.94
N ILE A 49 8.49 3.70 4.61
CA ILE A 49 8.85 4.30 3.33
C ILE A 49 9.83 3.39 2.62
N ALA A 50 9.56 3.13 1.34
CA ALA A 50 10.39 2.34 0.45
C ALA A 50 10.88 3.17 -0.74
N ASN A 51 11.83 2.60 -1.48
CA ASN A 51 12.48 3.20 -2.64
C ASN A 51 13.26 4.49 -2.36
N ILE A 52 13.83 4.63 -1.17
CA ILE A 52 14.68 5.79 -0.84
C ILE A 52 15.94 5.74 -1.71
N PRO A 53 16.27 6.80 -2.46
CA PRO A 53 17.46 6.82 -3.30
C PRO A 53 18.73 6.59 -2.47
N VAL A 54 19.53 5.61 -2.91
CA VAL A 54 20.84 5.31 -2.33
C VAL A 54 21.92 5.36 -3.38
N GLN A 55 23.08 5.88 -3.02
CA GLN A 55 24.25 5.93 -3.88
C GLN A 55 25.28 4.92 -3.41
N LYS A 56 25.85 4.15 -4.34
CA LYS A 56 26.98 3.28 -4.04
C LYS A 56 28.26 4.11 -3.97
N LYS A 57 28.89 4.17 -2.80
CA LYS A 57 30.21 4.80 -2.59
C LYS A 57 31.19 3.74 -2.11
N GLY A 58 32.11 3.34 -2.99
CA GLY A 58 32.97 2.19 -2.76
C GLY A 58 32.12 0.91 -2.60
N ASN A 59 32.26 0.24 -1.45
CA ASN A 59 31.54 -0.99 -1.15
C ASN A 59 30.30 -0.80 -0.26
N LYS A 60 29.90 0.45 0.02
CA LYS A 60 28.73 0.75 0.86
C LYS A 60 27.70 1.62 0.14
N TYR A 61 26.44 1.42 0.47
CA TYR A 61 25.34 2.29 0.07
C TYR A 61 25.18 3.42 1.08
N VAL A 62 25.12 4.65 0.58
CA VAL A 62 24.86 5.84 1.38
C VAL A 62 23.54 6.48 0.94
N GLY A 63 22.79 7.01 1.89
CA GLY A 63 21.54 7.73 1.65
C GLY A 63 21.48 8.98 2.52
N GLU A 64 20.50 9.82 2.26
CA GLU A 64 20.23 10.99 3.10
C GLU A 64 19.78 10.55 4.50
N SER A 65 20.06 11.37 5.51
CA SER A 65 19.51 11.17 6.85
C SER A 65 17.99 11.34 6.85
N GLY A 66 17.30 10.67 7.77
CA GLY A 66 15.83 10.74 7.85
C GLY A 66 15.26 12.13 8.17
N SER A 67 16.05 13.09 8.64
CA SER A 67 15.59 14.44 9.00
C SER A 67 14.94 15.19 7.84
N LYS A 68 15.52 15.16 6.65
CA LYS A 68 14.96 15.82 5.46
C LYS A 68 13.59 15.23 5.10
N LEU A 69 13.49 13.89 5.11
CA LEU A 69 12.23 13.19 4.83
C LEU A 69 11.19 13.47 5.91
N ARG A 70 11.59 13.50 7.19
CA ARG A 70 10.71 13.93 8.30
C ARG A 70 10.15 15.33 8.04
N ASP A 71 11.00 16.29 7.65
CA ASP A 71 10.58 17.67 7.43
C ASP A 71 9.67 17.80 6.21
N GLU A 72 9.91 17.02 5.15
CA GLU A 72 9.02 16.92 3.99
C GLU A 72 7.63 16.38 4.35
N LEU A 73 7.57 15.30 5.13
CA LEU A 73 6.33 14.72 5.61
C LEU A 73 5.59 15.65 6.58
N ALA A 74 6.32 16.37 7.43
CA ALA A 74 5.76 17.38 8.33
C ALA A 74 5.14 18.54 7.55
N ARG A 75 5.78 19.02 6.47
CA ARG A 75 5.20 20.04 5.57
C ARG A 75 3.92 19.59 4.88
N LYS A 76 3.75 18.28 4.68
CA LYS A 76 2.51 17.68 4.15
C LYS A 76 1.41 17.51 5.21
N GLY A 77 1.69 17.89 6.47
CA GLY A 77 0.73 17.81 7.57
C GLY A 77 0.66 16.44 8.24
N PHE A 78 1.56 15.50 7.94
CA PHE A 78 1.56 14.18 8.57
C PHE A 78 2.19 14.17 9.96
N ASN A 79 2.88 15.24 10.36
CA ASN A 79 3.44 15.41 11.71
C ASN A 79 4.19 14.18 12.28
N PRO A 80 5.16 13.58 11.55
CA PRO A 80 5.94 12.47 12.09
C PRO A 80 6.84 12.95 13.25
N LEU A 81 7.01 12.10 14.26
CA LEU A 81 7.98 12.34 15.34
C LEU A 81 9.42 12.13 14.85
N LYS A 82 9.63 11.06 14.08
CA LYS A 82 10.95 10.65 13.59
C LYS A 82 10.83 9.89 12.28
N VAL A 83 11.88 9.97 11.48
CA VAL A 83 12.11 9.07 10.35
C VAL A 83 13.46 8.40 10.56
N ILE A 84 13.46 7.08 10.61
CA ILE A 84 14.61 6.22 10.90
C ILE A 84 14.97 5.46 9.62
N PRO A 85 16.01 5.89 8.87
CA PRO A 85 16.51 5.08 7.77
C PRO A 85 17.09 3.77 8.30
N LEU A 86 16.83 2.68 7.59
CA LEU A 86 17.26 1.34 7.99
C LEU A 86 18.62 1.01 7.36
N TRP A 87 19.54 0.48 8.17
CA TRP A 87 20.92 0.24 7.78
C TRP A 87 21.29 -1.23 7.87
N THR A 88 21.92 -1.74 6.82
CA THR A 88 22.53 -3.07 6.77
C THR A 88 24.05 -2.94 6.89
N HIS A 89 24.76 -4.09 6.98
CA HIS A 89 26.21 -4.11 6.86
C HIS A 89 26.73 -3.53 5.53
N GLN A 90 25.91 -3.55 4.48
CA GLN A 90 26.20 -2.96 3.17
C GLN A 90 25.85 -1.47 3.10
N GLY A 91 25.30 -0.88 4.15
CA GLY A 91 24.89 0.52 4.21
C GLY A 91 23.37 0.72 4.16
N HIS A 92 22.95 1.88 3.69
CA HIS A 92 21.54 2.30 3.66
C HIS A 92 20.70 1.33 2.81
N SER A 93 19.59 0.83 3.36
CA SER A 93 18.80 -0.25 2.72
C SER A 93 17.83 0.23 1.63
N GLY A 94 17.57 1.55 1.58
CA GLY A 94 16.51 2.12 0.75
C GLY A 94 15.13 2.14 1.42
N TYR A 95 15.07 1.73 2.70
CA TYR A 95 13.87 1.80 3.53
C TYR A 95 14.07 2.73 4.72
N ALA A 96 12.98 3.34 5.17
CA ALA A 96 12.91 4.04 6.44
C ALA A 96 11.60 3.72 7.16
N VAL A 97 11.63 3.81 8.48
CA VAL A 97 10.46 3.72 9.35
C VAL A 97 10.12 5.11 9.86
N VAL A 98 8.85 5.46 9.80
CA VAL A 98 8.29 6.74 10.26
C VAL A 98 7.59 6.49 11.58
N ASP A 99 8.09 7.09 12.67
CA ASP A 99 7.41 7.03 13.96
C ASP A 99 6.39 8.18 14.04
N PHE A 100 5.14 7.85 14.34
CA PHE A 100 4.11 8.81 14.69
C PHE A 100 3.86 8.84 16.20
N ASN A 101 3.12 9.86 16.67
CA ASN A 101 2.70 9.93 18.06
C ASN A 101 1.87 8.69 18.42
N LYS A 102 1.94 8.23 19.66
CA LYS A 102 1.18 7.05 20.10
C LYS A 102 -0.32 7.36 20.22
N ASP A 103 -0.74 8.60 20.47
CA ASP A 103 -2.17 8.90 20.61
C ASP A 103 -3.00 8.69 19.31
N PHE A 104 -4.32 8.83 19.43
CA PHE A 104 -5.24 8.74 18.29
C PHE A 104 -5.05 9.89 17.27
N VAL A 105 -4.45 11.01 17.68
CA VAL A 105 -4.03 12.05 16.73
C VAL A 105 -2.90 11.53 15.86
N GLY A 106 -1.92 10.84 16.46
CA GLY A 106 -0.87 10.11 15.77
C GLY A 106 -1.42 9.03 14.83
N PHE A 107 -2.47 8.32 15.22
CA PHE A 107 -3.15 7.37 14.33
C PHE A 107 -3.74 8.07 13.10
N GLY A 108 -4.45 9.18 13.30
CA GLY A 108 -5.02 9.98 12.21
C GLY A 108 -3.95 10.53 11.24
N ASN A 109 -2.81 10.94 11.79
CA ASN A 109 -1.64 11.36 11.04
C ASN A 109 -1.06 10.22 10.20
N ALA A 110 -0.90 9.04 10.80
CA ALA A 110 -0.35 7.85 10.14
C ALA A 110 -1.28 7.31 9.03
N MET A 111 -2.60 7.35 9.26
CA MET A 111 -3.60 7.03 8.24
C MET A 111 -3.61 8.04 7.09
N SER A 112 -3.45 9.33 7.39
CA SER A 112 -3.34 10.38 6.35
C SER A 112 -2.10 10.19 5.49
N PHE A 113 -0.98 9.81 6.11
CA PHE A 113 0.25 9.43 5.43
C PHE A 113 0.01 8.28 4.45
N GLU A 114 -0.57 7.16 4.89
CA GLU A 114 -0.86 6.01 4.01
C GLU A 114 -1.78 6.40 2.86
N LYS A 115 -2.89 7.09 3.16
CA LYS A 115 -3.87 7.50 2.13
C LYS A 115 -3.25 8.39 1.06
N SER A 116 -2.34 9.29 1.45
CA SER A 116 -1.65 10.18 0.49
C SER A 116 -0.72 9.42 -0.45
N PHE A 117 -0.09 8.33 -0.02
CA PHE A 117 0.71 7.49 -0.91
C PHE A 117 -0.19 6.63 -1.79
N ALA A 118 -1.24 6.05 -1.23
CA ALA A 118 -2.20 5.23 -1.97
C ALA A 118 -2.93 6.03 -3.08
N SER A 119 -3.31 7.30 -2.82
CA SER A 119 -3.97 8.16 -3.81
C SER A 119 -3.12 8.44 -5.06
N ASP A 120 -1.80 8.35 -4.91
CA ASP A 120 -0.85 8.58 -5.99
C ASP A 120 -0.38 7.27 -6.65
N CYS A 121 -1.03 6.14 -6.37
CA CYS A 121 -0.62 4.78 -6.75
C CYS A 121 0.81 4.45 -6.26
N ARG A 122 1.12 4.85 -5.03
CA ARG A 122 2.42 4.64 -4.36
C ARG A 122 2.26 3.95 -3.00
N GLY A 123 1.18 3.19 -2.83
CA GLY A 123 0.93 2.40 -1.63
C GLY A 123 1.69 1.06 -1.64
N LYS A 124 1.49 0.25 -0.60
CA LYS A 124 2.12 -1.07 -0.46
C LYS A 124 1.81 -2.00 -1.65
N LEU A 125 0.56 -2.03 -2.10
CA LEU A 125 0.16 -2.87 -3.23
C LEU A 125 0.88 -2.46 -4.51
N ASP A 126 1.05 -1.16 -4.73
CA ASP A 126 1.76 -0.63 -5.91
C ASP A 126 3.26 -0.94 -5.83
N TRP A 127 3.85 -0.84 -4.63
CA TRP A 127 5.24 -1.23 -4.38
C TRP A 127 5.51 -2.69 -4.75
N HIS A 128 4.57 -3.60 -4.51
CA HIS A 128 4.76 -5.01 -4.88
C HIS A 128 4.38 -5.35 -6.32
N ARG A 129 3.62 -4.47 -7.00
CA ARG A 129 3.18 -4.68 -8.40
C ARG A 129 4.14 -4.10 -9.42
N ASP A 130 4.72 -2.93 -9.13
CA ASP A 130 5.66 -2.28 -10.03
C ASP A 130 6.96 -3.07 -10.09
N ARG A 131 7.53 -3.26 -11.28
CA ARG A 131 8.84 -3.90 -11.45
C ARG A 131 9.97 -2.90 -11.60
N SER A 132 9.63 -1.70 -12.08
CA SER A 132 10.58 -0.64 -12.38
C SER A 132 10.74 0.33 -11.22
N HIS A 133 9.69 0.51 -10.40
CA HIS A 133 9.58 1.37 -9.21
C HIS A 133 9.94 2.87 -9.42
N GLY A 134 10.49 3.23 -10.58
CA GLY A 134 10.95 4.58 -10.89
C GLY A 134 11.85 5.16 -9.80
N ASP A 135 11.79 6.48 -9.68
CA ASP A 135 12.49 7.28 -8.67
C ASP A 135 11.57 7.74 -7.52
N LYS A 136 10.33 7.24 -7.49
CA LYS A 136 9.30 7.70 -6.56
C LYS A 136 9.35 6.92 -5.26
N LEU A 137 9.11 7.61 -4.15
CA LEU A 137 8.91 6.98 -2.85
C LEU A 137 7.56 6.29 -2.77
N TYR A 138 7.51 5.18 -2.04
CA TYR A 138 6.31 4.44 -1.70
C TYR A 138 6.12 4.47 -0.18
N GLY A 139 4.88 4.43 0.29
CA GLY A 139 4.59 4.54 1.71
C GLY A 139 3.28 3.88 2.13
N TRP A 140 3.28 3.28 3.31
CA TRP A 140 2.10 2.63 3.90
C TRP A 140 2.24 2.54 5.42
N LEU A 141 1.11 2.28 6.09
CA LEU A 141 1.10 2.04 7.53
C LEU A 141 1.49 0.58 7.81
N ALA A 142 2.38 0.36 8.77
CA ALA A 142 2.89 -0.97 9.09
C ALA A 142 1.82 -1.84 9.76
N ARG A 143 1.58 -3.01 9.17
CA ARG A 143 0.59 -4.01 9.64
C ARG A 143 1.27 -5.32 10.03
N GLU A 144 0.45 -6.30 10.40
CA GLU A 144 0.88 -7.64 10.82
C GLU A 144 1.85 -8.32 9.84
N ASP A 145 1.62 -8.20 8.53
CA ASP A 145 2.47 -8.82 7.51
C ASP A 145 3.83 -8.11 7.38
N ASP A 146 3.90 -6.79 7.55
CA ASP A 146 5.16 -6.06 7.67
C ASP A 146 5.93 -6.47 8.94
N TYR A 147 5.21 -6.58 10.06
CA TYR A 147 5.77 -6.96 11.35
C TYR A 147 6.39 -8.35 11.33
N TYR A 148 5.76 -9.32 10.67
CA TYR A 148 6.30 -10.67 10.51
C TYR A 148 7.18 -10.86 9.28
N SER A 149 7.34 -9.84 8.44
CA SER A 149 8.21 -9.93 7.26
C SER A 149 9.63 -10.32 7.66
N SER A 150 10.26 -11.11 6.79
CA SER A 150 11.68 -11.38 6.88
C SER A 150 12.47 -10.16 6.38
N GLY A 151 13.63 -9.92 6.99
CA GLY A 151 14.51 -8.82 6.59
C GLY A 151 14.42 -7.60 7.51
N ILE A 152 15.03 -6.51 7.05
CA ILE A 152 15.38 -5.39 7.93
C ILE A 152 14.16 -4.61 8.44
N VAL A 153 13.09 -4.50 7.65
CA VAL A 153 11.86 -3.83 8.06
C VAL A 153 11.20 -4.59 9.20
N GLY A 154 10.84 -5.87 8.98
CA GLY A 154 10.23 -6.69 10.02
C GLY A 154 11.08 -6.83 11.27
N ASN A 155 12.42 -6.98 11.14
CA ASN A 155 13.33 -6.97 12.29
C ASN A 155 13.20 -5.68 13.11
N HIS A 156 13.29 -4.53 12.45
CA HIS A 156 13.19 -3.24 13.15
C HIS A 156 11.83 -3.04 13.82
N LEU A 157 10.74 -3.45 13.16
CA LEU A 157 9.40 -3.34 13.72
C LEU A 157 9.24 -4.18 15.00
N ARG A 158 9.73 -5.43 15.00
CA ARG A 158 9.71 -6.32 16.18
C ARG A 158 10.59 -5.81 17.32
N ASP A 159 11.71 -5.17 17.00
CA ASP A 159 12.62 -4.63 18.02
C ASP A 159 12.08 -3.33 18.66
N ASN A 160 11.14 -2.63 18.02
CA ASN A 160 10.73 -1.27 18.39
C ASN A 160 9.21 -1.07 18.51
N GLY A 161 8.43 -2.14 18.54
CA GLY A 161 6.98 -2.06 18.68
C GLY A 161 6.33 -3.43 18.83
N ASP A 162 5.02 -3.41 19.12
CA ASP A 162 4.17 -4.58 19.27
C ASP A 162 3.00 -4.51 18.29
N LEU A 163 2.34 -5.62 18.02
CA LEU A 163 1.09 -5.61 17.26
C LEU A 163 -0.11 -5.36 18.16
N LYS A 164 -0.87 -4.31 17.87
CA LYS A 164 -2.12 -3.99 18.57
C LYS A 164 -3.24 -3.66 17.60
N SER A 165 -4.46 -4.04 17.95
CA SER A 165 -5.66 -3.57 17.27
C SER A 165 -6.16 -2.25 17.87
N ILE A 166 -7.03 -1.56 17.12
CA ILE A 166 -7.68 -0.33 17.65
C ILE A 166 -8.55 -0.67 18.86
N ALA A 167 -9.21 -1.84 18.87
CA ALA A 167 -10.02 -2.29 19.99
C ALA A 167 -9.19 -2.51 21.26
N ASP A 168 -7.99 -3.07 21.14
CA ASP A 168 -7.07 -3.27 22.28
C ASP A 168 -6.70 -1.91 22.91
N LEU A 169 -6.37 -0.93 22.07
CA LEU A 169 -5.97 0.40 22.50
C LEU A 169 -7.11 1.21 23.12
N GLU A 170 -8.31 1.14 22.55
CA GLU A 170 -9.51 1.76 23.15
C GLU A 170 -9.86 1.16 24.52
N PHE A 171 -9.56 -0.12 24.73
CA PHE A 171 -9.79 -0.78 26.01
C PHE A 171 -8.73 -0.40 27.05
N GLU A 172 -7.46 -0.28 26.62
CA GLU A 172 -6.37 0.20 27.48
C GLU A 172 -6.54 1.65 27.91
N ASP A 173 -7.03 2.53 27.04
CA ASP A 173 -7.25 3.96 27.34
C ASP A 173 -8.38 4.22 28.36
N LYS A 174 -9.30 3.27 28.51
CA LYS A 174 -10.44 3.34 29.45
C LYS A 174 -10.12 2.79 30.84
N ARG A 175 -8.90 2.32 31.09
CA ARG A 175 -8.44 1.79 32.38
C ARG A 175 -7.66 2.83 33.16
#